data_AF-A0A847M805-F1
#
_entry.id   AF-A0A847M805-F1
#
_cell.length_a   1.000
_cell.length_b   1.000
_cell.length_c   1.000
_cell.angle_alpha   90.00
_cell.angle_beta   90.00
_cell.angle_gamma   90.00
#
_symmetry.space_group_name_H-M   'P 1'
#
loop_
_entity.id
_entity.type
_entity.pdbx_description
1 polymer ?
#
loop_
_entity_poly.entity_id
_entity_poly.type
_entity_poly.pdbx_seq_one_letter_code
_entity_poly.pdbx_strand_id
1 'polypeptide(L)'
;AELLQAVTSPAVSFAFNPAHFAQAGERPFLQTYTRGRAKRHMSQLMLTDGCAPPWPAHTLLGEGQGEVKELMSILRCRSFSGLFTLAVGDEASPERFASQAQAFWRLLQNS
;
A
#
# COMPACT_ATOMS: atom_id res chain seq x y z
N ALA A 1 0.59 -17.23 -1.92
CA ALA A 1 0.66 -17.50 -0.47
C ALA A 1 1.61 -18.65 -0.15
N GLU A 2 1.74 -19.64 -1.03
CA GLU A 2 2.65 -20.79 -0.87
C GLU A 2 4.11 -20.38 -0.65
N LEU A 3 4.63 -19.40 -1.41
CA LEU A 3 5.99 -18.87 -1.21
C LEU A 3 6.24 -18.37 0.22
N LEU A 4 5.30 -17.62 0.81
CA LEU A 4 5.45 -17.10 2.18
C LEU A 4 5.26 -18.18 3.25
N GLN A 5 4.54 -19.27 2.94
CA GLN A 5 4.43 -20.42 3.83
C GLN A 5 5.66 -21.32 3.78
N ALA A 6 6.33 -21.38 2.63
CA ALA A 6 7.58 -22.12 2.45
C ALA A 6 8.76 -21.44 3.15
N VAL A 7 8.69 -20.12 3.38
CA VAL A 7 9.71 -19.38 4.11
C VAL A 7 9.43 -19.44 5.62
N THR A 8 10.24 -20.21 6.35
CA THR A 8 10.11 -20.40 7.80
C THR A 8 10.98 -19.46 8.64
N SER A 9 11.80 -18.63 7.99
CA SER A 9 12.71 -17.72 8.69
C SER A 9 11.97 -16.51 9.26
N PRO A 10 12.13 -16.20 10.56
CA PRO A 10 11.56 -14.99 11.16
C PRO A 10 12.18 -13.70 10.61
N ALA A 11 13.31 -13.79 9.89
CA ALA A 11 13.95 -12.65 9.27
C ALA A 11 13.30 -12.22 7.93
N VAL A 12 12.41 -13.05 7.37
CA VAL A 12 11.74 -12.74 6.11
C VAL A 12 10.36 -12.18 6.39
N SER A 13 10.08 -11.03 5.78
CA SER A 13 8.79 -10.36 5.85
C SER A 13 8.45 -9.74 4.49
N PHE A 14 7.23 -9.24 4.35
CA PHE A 14 6.69 -8.75 3.09
C PHE A 14 6.31 -7.26 3.17
N ALA A 15 6.67 -6.52 2.11
CA ALA A 15 6.21 -5.17 1.85
C ALA A 15 4.99 -5.19 0.94
N PHE A 16 3.86 -4.67 1.42
CA PHE A 16 2.63 -4.59 0.66
C PHE A 16 2.58 -3.29 -0.15
N ASN A 17 2.48 -3.39 -1.47
CA ASN A 17 2.38 -2.24 -2.39
C ASN A 17 0.98 -2.22 -3.03
N PRO A 18 0.08 -1.34 -2.58
CA PRO A 18 -1.31 -1.32 -3.05
C PRO A 18 -1.45 -0.94 -4.53
N ALA A 19 -0.62 -0.01 -5.03
CA ALA A 19 -0.66 0.42 -6.42
C ALA A 19 -0.43 -0.74 -7.40
N HIS A 20 0.47 -1.68 -7.07
CA HIS A 20 0.72 -2.85 -7.93
C HIS A 20 -0.49 -3.80 -8.01
N PHE A 21 -1.19 -3.99 -6.89
CA PHE A 21 -2.42 -4.79 -6.88
C PHE A 21 -3.54 -4.08 -7.68
N ALA A 22 -3.70 -2.77 -7.51
CA ALA A 22 -4.65 -1.99 -8.30
C ALA A 22 -4.33 -2.06 -9.80
N GLN A 23 -3.05 -1.95 -10.19
CA GLN A 23 -2.60 -2.09 -11.58
C GLN A 23 -2.91 -3.48 -12.17
N ALA A 24 -2.87 -4.53 -11.34
CA ALA A 24 -3.29 -5.88 -11.71
C ALA A 24 -4.81 -6.06 -11.79
N GLY A 25 -5.61 -5.02 -11.55
CA GLY A 25 -7.07 -5.07 -11.53
C GLY A 25 -7.65 -5.63 -10.23
N GLU A 26 -6.85 -5.80 -9.18
CA GLU A 26 -7.32 -6.23 -7.87
C GLU A 26 -7.84 -5.05 -7.02
N ARG A 27 -8.51 -5.39 -5.91
CA ARG A 27 -8.92 -4.44 -4.86
C ARG A 27 -8.03 -4.65 -3.61
N PRO A 28 -6.99 -3.82 -3.41
CA PRO A 28 -5.92 -4.12 -2.47
C PRO A 28 -6.40 -4.34 -1.02
N PHE A 29 -7.35 -3.54 -0.54
CA PHE A 29 -7.94 -3.69 0.78
C PHE A 29 -9.06 -4.75 0.78
N LEU A 30 -10.08 -4.54 -0.05
CA LEU A 30 -11.35 -5.28 0.05
C LEU A 30 -11.23 -6.75 -0.38
N GLN A 31 -10.26 -7.08 -1.23
CA GLN A 31 -10.02 -8.44 -1.68
C GLN A 31 -8.65 -8.94 -1.20
N THR A 32 -7.56 -8.33 -1.65
CA THR A 32 -6.21 -8.87 -1.48
C THR A 32 -5.81 -8.95 0.01
N TYR A 33 -5.91 -7.85 0.74
CA TYR A 33 -5.58 -7.81 2.17
C TYR A 33 -6.59 -8.58 3.02
N THR A 34 -7.88 -8.36 2.78
CA THR A 34 -8.94 -8.93 3.61
C THR A 34 -9.01 -10.45 3.50
N ARG A 35 -8.91 -10.99 2.28
CA ARG A 35 -9.00 -12.44 2.01
C ARG A 35 -7.64 -13.14 2.06
N GLY A 36 -6.56 -12.39 1.83
CA GLY A 36 -5.20 -12.92 1.81
C GLY A 36 -4.68 -13.35 3.18
N ARG A 37 -3.78 -14.33 3.16
CA ARG A 37 -3.01 -14.76 4.34
C ARG A 37 -1.69 -13.99 4.50
N ALA A 38 -1.23 -13.32 3.45
CA ALA A 38 0.04 -12.59 3.41
C ALA A 38 0.12 -11.47 4.47
N LYS A 39 -1.02 -10.91 4.91
CA LYS A 39 -1.08 -9.89 5.97
C LYS A 39 -0.43 -10.29 7.30
N ARG A 40 -0.29 -11.60 7.57
CA ARG A 40 0.36 -12.10 8.80
C ARG A 40 1.88 -11.95 8.78
N HIS A 41 2.46 -11.83 7.58
CA HIS A 41 3.90 -11.70 7.35
C HIS A 41 4.28 -10.32 6.85
N MET A 42 3.33 -9.38 6.90
CA MET A 42 3.55 -8.02 6.44
C MET A 42 4.30 -7.23 7.52
N SER A 43 5.39 -6.57 7.14
CA SER A 43 6.18 -5.69 8.01
C SER A 43 6.17 -4.24 7.51
N GLN A 44 5.70 -4.01 6.30
CA GLN A 44 5.69 -2.71 5.66
C GLN A 44 4.44 -2.57 4.78
N LEU A 45 3.80 -1.40 4.87
CA LEU A 45 2.86 -0.92 3.86
C LEU A 45 3.54 0.22 3.10
N MET A 46 3.68 0.06 1.79
CA MET A 46 4.08 1.15 0.90
C MET A 46 2.86 2.04 0.69
N LEU A 47 2.99 3.33 0.99
CA LEU A 47 1.97 4.33 0.75
C LEU A 47 2.07 4.80 -0.70
N THR A 48 1.57 3.95 -1.60
CA THR A 48 1.48 4.17 -3.04
C THR A 48 0.03 3.98 -3.48
N ASP A 49 -0.38 4.76 -4.48
CA ASP A 49 -1.72 4.68 -5.08
C ASP A 49 -1.59 4.65 -6.60
N GLY A 50 -2.62 4.14 -7.27
CA GLY A 50 -2.61 3.84 -8.69
C GLY A 50 -3.89 3.19 -9.16
N CYS A 51 -4.05 3.04 -10.47
CA CYS A 51 -5.26 2.50 -11.08
C CYS A 51 -4.95 1.32 -12.01
N ALA A 52 -5.97 0.50 -12.26
CA ALA A 52 -5.94 -0.47 -13.35
C ALA A 52 -5.94 0.24 -14.72
N PRO A 53 -5.34 -0.37 -15.77
CA PRO A 53 -5.45 0.12 -17.13
C PRO A 53 -6.92 0.35 -17.56
N PRO A 54 -7.23 1.40 -18.35
CA PRO A 54 -6.30 2.30 -19.06
C PRO A 54 -5.83 3.52 -18.25
N TRP A 55 -6.12 3.56 -16.95
CA TRP A 55 -5.79 4.70 -16.10
C TRP A 55 -4.32 4.68 -15.64
N PRO A 56 -3.80 5.78 -15.08
CA PRO A 56 -2.40 5.84 -14.63
C PRO A 56 -2.07 4.76 -13.59
N ALA A 57 -0.94 4.08 -13.80
CA ALA A 57 -0.43 3.06 -12.86
C ALA A 57 -0.03 3.64 -11.49
N HIS A 58 0.28 4.94 -11.44
CA HIS A 58 0.58 5.67 -10.22
C HIS A 58 -0.17 7.00 -10.15
N THR A 59 -0.78 7.30 -9.00
CA THR A 59 -1.49 8.55 -8.69
C THR A 59 -0.97 9.15 -7.38
N LEU A 60 -1.44 10.34 -6.99
CA LEU A 60 -1.26 10.78 -5.61
C LEU A 60 -2.11 9.90 -4.68
N LEU A 61 -1.73 9.88 -3.40
CA LEU A 61 -2.47 9.13 -2.37
C LEU A 61 -3.92 9.59 -2.29
N GLY A 62 -4.85 8.63 -2.38
CA GLY A 62 -6.29 8.87 -2.28
C GLY A 62 -6.95 9.24 -3.60
N GLU A 63 -6.20 9.30 -4.71
CA GLU A 63 -6.72 9.62 -6.04
C GLU A 63 -6.87 8.38 -6.93
N GLY A 64 -6.40 7.23 -6.48
CA GLY A 64 -6.42 5.98 -7.23
C GLY A 64 -7.32 4.91 -6.63
N GLN A 65 -7.07 3.68 -7.06
CA GLN A 65 -7.78 2.46 -6.67
C GLN A 65 -6.97 1.63 -5.65
N GLY A 66 -5.94 2.21 -5.06
CA GLY A 66 -5.04 1.56 -4.10
C GLY A 66 -5.66 1.27 -2.73
N GLU A 67 -6.81 1.88 -2.39
CA GLU A 67 -7.49 1.70 -1.09
C GLU A 67 -6.56 1.97 0.11
N VAL A 68 -5.65 2.94 -0.03
CA VAL A 68 -4.55 3.17 0.91
C VAL A 68 -5.05 3.64 2.28
N LYS A 69 -6.10 4.46 2.31
CA LYS A 69 -6.70 4.97 3.55
C LYS A 69 -7.28 3.83 4.39
N GLU A 70 -7.99 2.92 3.73
CA GLU A 70 -8.60 1.76 4.35
C GLU A 70 -7.52 0.81 4.89
N LEU A 71 -6.45 0.58 4.13
CA LEU A 71 -5.29 -0.19 4.57
C LEU A 71 -4.62 0.43 5.80
N MET A 72 -4.35 1.73 5.78
CA MET A 72 -3.78 2.43 6.94
C MET A 72 -4.69 2.32 8.17
N SER A 73 -6.00 2.51 7.98
CA SER A 73 -7.01 2.44 9.04
C SER A 73 -7.05 1.05 9.69
N ILE A 74 -7.20 -0.02 8.90
CA ILE A 74 -7.28 -1.37 9.45
C ILE A 74 -5.98 -1.80 10.13
N LEU A 75 -4.82 -1.38 9.61
CA LEU A 75 -3.53 -1.71 10.20
C LEU A 75 -3.36 -1.03 11.56
N ARG A 76 -3.73 0.25 11.66
CA ARG A 76 -3.77 0.95 12.95
C ARG A 76 -4.73 0.27 13.94
N CYS A 77 -5.94 -0.08 13.51
CA CYS A 77 -6.92 -0.79 14.35
C CYS A 77 -6.41 -2.15 14.84
N ARG A 78 -5.47 -2.77 14.12
CA ARG A 78 -4.85 -4.05 14.47
C ARG A 78 -3.52 -3.91 15.21
N SER A 79 -3.21 -2.71 15.71
CA SER A 79 -1.94 -2.39 16.39
C SER A 79 -0.71 -2.78 15.57
N PHE A 80 -0.78 -2.58 14.25
CA PHE A 80 0.34 -2.86 13.35
C PHE A 80 1.60 -2.10 13.80
N SER A 81 2.68 -2.85 14.02
CA SER A 81 3.97 -2.34 14.51
C SER A 81 5.04 -2.21 13.41
N GLY A 82 4.65 -2.44 12.15
CA GLY A 82 5.54 -2.28 11.00
C GLY A 82 5.63 -0.84 10.49
N LEU A 83 6.22 -0.67 9.32
CA LEU A 83 6.49 0.63 8.72
C LEU A 83 5.39 1.05 7.74
N PHE A 84 5.02 2.33 7.78
CA PHE A 84 4.35 3.01 6.67
C PHE A 84 5.40 3.80 5.91
N THR A 85 5.60 3.48 4.63
CA THR A 85 6.66 4.09 3.82
C THR A 85 6.06 4.86 2.67
N LEU A 86 6.22 6.18 2.70
CA LEU A 86 5.87 7.04 1.59
C LEU A 86 6.81 6.77 0.41
N ALA A 87 6.25 6.50 -0.77
CA ALA A 87 7.00 6.24 -1.98
C ALA A 87 6.41 7.02 -3.16
N VAL A 88 7.28 7.40 -4.10
CA VAL A 88 6.96 8.32 -5.21
C VAL A 88 6.72 7.63 -6.55
N GLY A 89 6.63 6.30 -6.56
CA GLY A 89 6.51 5.51 -7.78
C GLY A 89 7.74 5.67 -8.67
N ASP A 90 7.52 5.72 -9.98
CA ASP A 90 8.59 5.78 -10.99
C ASP A 90 9.25 7.16 -11.13
N GLU A 91 8.61 8.22 -10.63
CA GLU A 91 9.13 9.59 -10.71
C GLU A 91 9.81 10.02 -9.40
N ALA A 92 11.10 9.72 -9.28
CA ALA A 92 11.90 10.08 -8.11
C ALA A 92 12.42 11.53 -8.17
N SER A 93 11.51 12.51 -8.06
CA SER A 93 11.84 13.94 -7.94
C SER A 93 11.47 14.51 -6.56
N PRO A 94 12.21 15.51 -6.04
CA PRO A 94 11.85 16.21 -4.80
C PRO A 94 10.43 16.80 -4.83
N GLU A 95 10.01 17.33 -5.98
CA GLU A 95 8.70 17.93 -6.21
C GLU A 95 7.60 16.86 -6.13
N ARG A 96 7.83 15.68 -6.71
CA ARG A 96 6.92 14.55 -6.60
C ARG A 96 6.82 14.08 -5.16
N PHE A 97 7.94 13.97 -4.45
CA PHE A 97 7.95 13.63 -3.03
C PHE A 97 7.15 14.62 -2.18
N ALA A 98 7.37 15.92 -2.38
CA ALA A 98 6.63 16.97 -1.70
C ALA A 98 5.12 16.86 -1.96
N SER A 99 4.72 16.64 -3.22
CA SER A 99 3.32 16.45 -3.60
C SER A 99 2.71 15.22 -2.94
N GLN A 100 3.47 14.12 -2.88
CA GLN A 100 3.05 12.87 -2.25
C GLN A 100 2.89 13.03 -0.74
N ALA A 101 3.80 13.75 -0.09
CA ALA A 101 3.75 14.06 1.34
C ALA A 101 2.54 14.96 1.66
N GLN A 102 2.24 15.93 0.79
CA GLN A 102 1.04 16.76 0.94
C GLN A 102 -0.24 15.93 0.82
N ALA A 103 -0.31 15.02 -0.16
CA ALA A 103 -1.44 14.11 -0.32
C ALA A 103 -1.63 13.20 0.91
N PHE A 104 -0.53 12.69 1.47
CA PHE A 104 -0.54 11.95 2.73
C PHE A 104 -1.19 12.76 3.87
N TRP A 105 -0.78 14.03 4.05
CA TRP A 105 -1.37 14.88 5.09
C TRP A 105 -2.87 15.14 4.87
N ARG A 106 -3.30 15.38 3.63
CA ARG A 106 -4.73 15.52 3.30
C ARG A 106 -5.52 14.26 3.67
N LEU A 107 -4.94 13.09 3.42
CA LEU A 107 -5.57 11.80 3.69
C LEU A 107 -5.77 11.56 5.19
N LEU A 108 -4.84 12.04 6.03
CA LEU A 108 -4.93 11.98 7.50
C LEU A 108 -5.92 12.99 8.11
N GLN A 109 -6.11 14.15 7.49
CA GLN A 109 -7.05 15.16 7.99
C GLN A 109 -8.51 14.76 7.80
N ASN A 110 -8.77 13.90 6.81
CA ASN A 110 -10.11 13.45 6.43
C ASN A 110 -10.44 12.05 6.97
N SER A 111 -9.61 11.49 7.87
CA SER A 111 -9.73 10.12 8.42
C SER A 111 -10.22 10.09 9.86
#